data_AF-A0A2V9X9K6-F1
#
_entry.id   AF-A0A2V9X9K6-F1
#
_cell.length_a   1.000
_cell.length_b   1.000
_cell.length_c   1.000
_cell.angle_alpha   90.00
_cell.angle_beta   90.00
_cell.angle_gamma   90.00
#
_symmetry.space_group_name_H-M   'P 1'
#
loop_
_entity.id
_entity.type
_entity.pdbx_description
1 polymer ?
#
loop_
_entity_poly.entity_id
_entity_poly.type
_entity_poly.pdbx_seq_one_letter_code
_entity_poly.pdbx_strand_id
1 'polypeptide(L)' 'MHGDKVTVRARLTGQFPGSPIELDHIFKLSNDKISSLEIRS' A
#
# COMPACT_ATOMS: atom_id res chain seq x y z
N MET A 1 14.19 -0.91 -17.03
CA MET A 1 14.23 0.00 -15.86
C MET A 1 13.17 -0.47 -14.89
N HIS A 2 13.56 -0.99 -13.73
CA HIS A 2 12.62 -1.30 -12.65
C HIS A 2 12.09 0.05 -12.16
N GLY A 3 10.81 0.38 -12.38
CA GLY A 3 10.23 1.57 -11.75
C GLY A 3 10.29 1.43 -10.23
N ASP A 4 10.45 2.56 -9.53
CA ASP A 4 10.64 2.53 -8.08
C ASP A 4 9.39 1.96 -7.40
N LYS A 5 9.58 0.91 -6.60
CA LYS A 5 8.52 0.24 -5.84
C LYS A 5 8.72 0.53 -4.36
N VAL A 6 7.73 1.14 -3.74
CA VAL A 6 7.75 1.47 -2.30
C VAL A 6 6.68 0.64 -1.60
N THR A 7 7.04 -0.03 -0.51
CA THR A 7 6.09 -0.76 0.33
C THR A 7 6.01 -0.11 1.70
N VAL A 8 4.79 0.24 2.11
CA VAL A 8 4.49 0.83 3.42
C VAL A 8 3.55 -0.11 4.17
N ARG A 9 3.97 -0.59 5.34
CA ARG A 9 3.09 -1.34 6.24
C ARG A 9 2.28 -0.37 7.10
N ALA A 10 0.97 -0.52 7.13
CA ALA A 10 0.07 0.36 7.85
C ALA A 10 -1.00 -0.42 8.62
N ARG A 11 -1.27 0.04 9.85
CA ARG A 11 -2.37 -0.45 10.68
C ARG A 11 -3.67 0.26 10.30
N LEU A 12 -4.62 -0.49 9.75
CA LEU A 12 -5.94 0.01 9.37
C LEU A 12 -6.97 -0.26 10.48
N THR A 13 -7.52 0.81 11.04
CA THR A 13 -8.58 0.80 12.07
C THR A 13 -9.90 1.31 11.48
N GLY A 14 -11.03 0.68 11.81
CA GLY A 14 -12.36 1.11 11.36
C GLY A 14 -13.49 0.20 11.83
N GLN A 15 -14.72 0.52 11.44
CA GLN A 15 -15.92 -0.29 11.75
C GLN A 15 -16.09 -1.40 10.70
N PHE A 16 -15.29 -2.46 10.81
CA PHE A 16 -15.39 -3.65 9.98
C PHE A 16 -14.94 -4.90 10.76
N PRO A 17 -15.46 -6.10 10.43
CA PRO A 17 -15.02 -7.34 11.06
C PRO A 17 -13.51 -7.57 10.88
N GLY A 18 -12.79 -7.87 11.96
CA GLY A 18 -11.35 -8.07 11.93
C GLY A 18 -10.51 -6.79 12.02
N SER A 19 -11.13 -5.63 12.27
CA SER A 19 -10.37 -4.43 12.63
C SER A 19 -9.83 -4.53 14.07
N PRO A 20 -8.58 -4.08 14.34
CA PRO A 20 -7.60 -3.54 13.40
C PRO A 20 -6.81 -4.62 12.66
N ILE A 21 -6.37 -4.30 11.43
CA ILE A 21 -5.55 -5.18 10.58
C ILE A 21 -4.31 -4.45 10.06
N GLU A 22 -3.19 -5.15 9.91
CA GLU A 22 -1.99 -4.64 9.23
C GLU A 22 -2.09 -4.94 7.73
N LEU A 23 -1.81 -3.95 6.88
CA LEU A 23 -1.81 -4.10 5.42
C LEU A 23 -0.57 -3.45 4.80
N ASP A 24 -0.01 -4.12 3.81
CA ASP A 24 1.05 -3.61 2.97
C ASP A 24 0.45 -2.80 1.81
N HIS A 25 0.80 -1.51 1.75
CA HIS A 25 0.51 -0.60 0.65
C HIS A 25 1.71 -0.53 -0.27
N ILE A 26 1.54 -1.02 -1.49
CA ILE A 26 2.61 -1.18 -2.47
C ILE A 26 2.40 -0.15 -3.58
N PHE A 27 3.23 0.89 -3.58
CA PHE A 27 3.21 1.96 -4.57
C PHE A 27 4.22 1.66 -5.69
N LYS A 28 3.78 1.79 -6.94
CA LYS A 28 4.68 1.87 -8.10
C LYS A 28 4.81 3.32 -8.53
N LEU A 29 6.03 3.81 -8.62
CA LEU A 29 6.32 5.19 -9.00
C LEU A 29 6.81 5.28 -10.44
N SER A 30 6.37 6.33 -11.13
CA SER A 30 6.82 6.67 -12.48
C SER A 30 6.66 8.18 -12.68
N ASN A 31 7.72 8.85 -13.16
CA ASN A 31 7.74 10.29 -13.39
C ASN A 31 7.25 11.10 -12.17
N ASP A 32 7.82 10.79 -11.00
CA ASP A 32 7.50 11.41 -9.69
C ASP A 32 6.02 11.33 -9.28
N LYS A 33 5.28 10.37 -9.84
CA LYS A 33 3.87 10.11 -9.52
C LYS A 33 3.67 8.65 -9.11
N ILE A 34 2.63 8.42 -8.33
CA ILE A 34 2.11 7.06 -8.10
C ILE A 34 1.38 6.64 -9.38
N SER A 35 1.90 5.60 -10.03
CA SER A 35 1.30 4.98 -11.21
C SER A 35 0.37 3.82 -10.86
N SER A 36 0.54 3.21 -9.69
CA SER A 36 -0.30 2.13 -9.18
C SER A 36 -0.19 2.01 -7.66
N LEU A 37 -1.29 1.61 -7.03
CA LEU A 37 -1.35 1.16 -5.65
C LEU A 37 -1.92 -0.26 -5.63
N GLU A 38 -1.27 -1.14 -4.89
CA GLU A 38 -1.77 -2.46 -4.52
C GLU A 38 -1.82 -2.58 -3.00
N ILE A 39 -2.87 -3.21 -2.47
CA ILE A 39 -3.07 -3.42 -1.02
C ILE A 39 -3.09 -4.92 -0.77
N ARG A 40 -2.25 -5.40 0.16
CA ARG A 40 -2.14 -6.82 0.54
C ARG A 40 -2.15 -6.98 2.07
N SER A 41 -2.68 -8.11 2.55
CA SER A 41 -2.59 -8.56 3.94
C SER A 41 -1.47 -9.57 4.13
#